data_AF-A0A820D9L3-F1
#
_entry.id   AF-A0A820D9L3-F1
#
_cell.length_a   1.000
_cell.length_b   1.000
_cell.length_c   1.000
_cell.angle_alpha   90.00
_cell.angle_beta   90.00
_cell.angle_gamma   90.00
#
_symmetry.space_group_name_H-M   'P 1'
#
loop_
_entity.id
_entity.type
_entity.pdbx_description
1 polymer ?
#
loop_
_entity_poly.entity_id
_entity_poly.type
_entity_poly.pdbx_seq_one_letter_code
_entity_poly.pdbx_strand_id
1 'polypeptide(L)'
;MFPIIFVCCRVFNKSSRSFFFLVAVTVHVRRTIHNFNLFPSNNKEDPEEERIGIIATRFYIILIIIGLIILGFYTSLLKHSQTLTVKKPSLSKFEELHSMYASTLNCPCSRFSMSHSRIMSLRPRYHSICSSEFIEDYWLTYFADVEKDVHAVELVSSDFRVIGQAFFELMRTLCDTSNETIENALKVFGSNRLVTMYVLSRTQFNIETMTRLKLFEQQTISSLLNLIQLICSSIKTNQIVEGMFTNAGPKSKYDNETSKWSFYYGPRNYYTNSCSCAVSDECSRPVGFHFQNSTSVDTPNITIPGLFFGCYAIDFVLLSTLECLYEKNCVKLLVDNYYFDVVGLFKPLNSRAVQIQPLPHGNSRFYPNTTINEIVSEAFVEDWINSTNYTSYYERCAPSQCTYTIQKRLNIDMLAKLLGYYGGLSVILEIILPALVRIVLQQRSKRKQETKPIAIPNELTM
;
A
#
# COMPACT_ATOMS: atom_id res chain seq x y z
N MET A 1 83.86 48.39 17.01
CA MET A 1 82.72 49.28 16.71
C MET A 1 81.84 49.39 17.95
N PHE A 2 82.21 50.28 18.87
CA PHE A 2 81.29 50.91 19.84
C PHE A 2 80.47 51.99 19.09
N PRO A 3 79.42 52.68 19.61
CA PRO A 3 78.62 52.51 20.86
C PRO A 3 77.09 52.89 20.74
N ILE A 4 76.42 53.05 21.91
CA ILE A 4 75.29 53.98 22.28
C ILE A 4 73.85 53.48 22.00
N ILE A 5 72.98 53.04 22.94
CA ILE A 5 72.49 53.60 24.23
C ILE A 5 72.15 55.10 24.17
N PHE A 6 70.97 55.47 23.67
CA PHE A 6 70.14 56.62 24.11
C PHE A 6 69.15 56.97 22.98
N VAL A 7 67.87 56.58 23.08
CA VAL A 7 66.68 57.45 22.87
C VAL A 7 65.46 56.72 23.47
N CYS A 8 65.41 56.61 24.81
CA CYS A 8 64.22 56.13 25.53
C CYS A 8 63.40 57.26 26.19
N CYS A 9 63.66 58.54 25.86
CA CYS A 9 63.03 59.68 26.53
C CYS A 9 62.18 60.60 25.65
N ARG A 10 61.58 60.12 24.54
CA ARG A 10 60.60 60.93 23.77
C ARG A 10 59.24 60.29 23.48
N VAL A 11 59.00 59.05 23.88
CA VAL A 11 57.67 58.42 23.72
C VAL A 11 56.87 58.35 25.04
N PHE A 12 57.52 58.53 26.19
CA PHE A 12 56.85 58.57 27.49
C PHE A 12 55.92 59.78 27.71
N ASN A 13 55.99 60.81 26.86
CA ASN A 13 55.11 61.98 26.96
C ASN A 13 53.78 61.83 26.17
N LYS A 14 53.59 60.74 25.40
CA LYS A 14 52.32 60.46 24.68
C LYS A 14 51.45 59.44 25.41
N SER A 15 52.06 58.52 26.17
CA SER A 15 51.35 57.55 27.02
C SER A 15 50.70 58.21 28.24
N SER A 16 51.38 59.18 28.87
CA SER A 16 50.81 59.98 29.97
C SER A 16 49.55 60.75 29.52
N ARG A 17 49.58 61.43 28.36
CA ARG A 17 48.39 62.13 27.81
C ARG A 17 47.23 61.19 27.49
N SER A 18 47.49 59.99 26.96
CA SER A 18 46.43 59.01 26.68
C SER A 18 45.85 58.40 27.96
N PHE A 19 46.68 58.18 28.98
CA PHE A 19 46.24 57.71 30.30
C PHE A 19 45.46 58.79 31.05
N PHE A 20 45.93 60.04 31.06
CA PHE A 20 45.19 61.17 31.62
C PHE A 20 43.89 61.46 30.86
N PHE A 21 43.86 61.24 29.54
CA PHE A 21 42.64 61.37 28.74
C PHE A 21 41.64 60.24 29.04
N LEU A 22 42.09 58.97 29.13
CA LEU A 22 41.24 57.84 29.53
C LEU A 22 40.73 57.99 30.97
N VAL A 23 41.56 58.49 31.89
CA VAL A 23 41.17 58.80 33.28
C VAL A 23 40.20 59.97 33.31
N ALA A 24 40.43 61.05 32.55
CA ALA A 24 39.51 62.17 32.47
C ALA A 24 38.16 61.78 31.84
N VAL A 25 38.17 60.95 30.79
CA VAL A 25 36.97 60.40 30.15
C VAL A 25 36.25 59.45 31.09
N THR A 26 36.94 58.55 31.79
CA THR A 26 36.29 57.67 32.77
C THR A 26 35.75 58.44 33.97
N VAL A 27 36.43 59.47 34.46
CA VAL A 27 35.92 60.35 35.52
C VAL A 27 34.73 61.15 35.03
N HIS A 28 34.76 61.68 33.80
CA HIS A 28 33.67 62.43 33.21
C HIS A 28 32.45 61.53 32.98
N VAL A 29 32.63 60.38 32.35
CA VAL A 29 31.58 59.37 32.16
C VAL A 29 31.04 58.87 33.50
N ARG A 30 31.89 58.60 34.49
CA ARG A 30 31.46 58.18 35.83
C ARG A 30 30.67 59.27 36.53
N ARG A 31 31.05 60.54 36.39
CA ARG A 31 30.32 61.69 36.95
C ARG A 31 28.98 61.90 36.23
N THR A 32 28.97 61.80 34.91
CA THR A 32 27.76 61.89 34.09
C THR A 32 26.79 60.75 34.38
N ILE A 33 27.26 59.51 34.53
CA ILE A 33 26.45 58.35 34.94
C ILE A 33 25.96 58.49 36.38
N HIS A 34 26.81 58.99 37.29
CA HIS A 34 26.45 59.14 38.70
C HIS A 34 25.35 60.19 38.91
N ASN A 35 25.38 61.26 38.11
CA ASN A 35 24.44 62.38 38.14
C ASN A 35 23.37 62.28 37.04
N PHE A 36 23.29 61.13 36.35
CA PHE A 36 22.30 60.94 35.30
C PHE A 36 20.91 60.88 35.92
N ASN A 37 20.05 61.78 35.49
CA ASN A 37 18.67 61.87 35.95
C ASN A 37 17.74 61.92 34.73
N LEU A 38 17.11 60.79 34.41
CA LEU A 38 16.10 60.65 33.37
C LEU A 38 14.76 61.31 33.76
N PHE A 39 14.59 61.62 35.05
CA PHE A 39 13.37 62.18 35.65
C PHE A 39 13.66 63.53 36.34
N PRO A 40 14.06 64.57 35.59
CA PRO A 40 14.34 65.88 36.18
C PRO A 40 13.06 66.54 36.70
N SER A 41 13.14 67.16 37.87
CA SER A 41 12.05 67.97 38.44
C SER A 41 12.02 69.36 37.81
N ASN A 42 10.82 69.94 37.65
CA ASN A 42 10.63 71.32 37.20
C ASN A 42 11.15 72.33 38.25
N ASN A 43 11.23 71.92 39.51
CA ASN A 43 11.68 72.78 40.61
C ASN A 43 13.13 72.46 40.95
N LYS A 44 14.07 73.17 40.32
CA LYS A 44 15.52 72.92 40.44
C LYS A 44 16.11 73.29 41.81
N GLU A 45 15.32 73.93 42.67
CA GLU A 45 15.72 74.35 44.01
C GLU A 45 15.39 73.30 45.08
N ASP A 46 14.73 72.19 44.73
CA ASP A 46 14.42 71.09 45.65
C ASP A 46 15.44 69.93 45.53
N PRO A 47 16.42 69.83 46.46
CA PRO A 47 17.44 68.79 46.43
C PRO A 47 16.86 67.38 46.71
N GLU A 48 15.66 67.27 47.29
CA GLU A 48 15.02 65.98 47.54
C GLU A 48 14.42 65.41 46.25
N GLU A 49 13.76 66.26 45.45
CA GLU A 49 13.22 65.89 44.13
C GLU A 49 14.31 65.52 43.12
N GLU A 50 15.45 66.21 43.15
CA GLU A 50 16.62 65.82 42.33
C GLU A 50 17.15 64.43 42.73
N ARG A 51 17.21 64.14 44.03
CA ARG A 51 17.66 62.85 44.56
C ARG A 51 16.68 61.72 44.20
N ILE A 52 15.37 61.98 44.24
CA ILE A 52 14.33 61.06 43.80
C ILE A 52 14.55 60.69 42.33
N GLY A 53 14.75 61.68 41.46
CA GLY A 53 14.97 61.45 40.03
C GLY A 53 16.21 60.60 39.74
N ILE A 54 17.34 60.87 40.40
CA ILE A 54 18.57 60.08 40.26
C ILE A 54 18.36 58.62 40.71
N ILE A 55 17.65 58.39 41.81
CA ILE A 55 17.38 57.04 42.33
C ILE A 55 16.43 56.29 41.38
N ALA A 56 15.35 56.94 40.93
CA ALA A 56 14.41 56.36 39.96
C ALA A 56 15.11 56.00 38.65
N THR A 57 16.04 56.84 38.19
CA THR A 57 16.86 56.59 37.00
C THR A 57 17.72 55.33 37.12
N ARG A 58 18.33 55.09 38.30
CA ARG A 58 19.13 53.87 38.54
C ARG A 58 18.27 52.61 38.52
N PHE A 59 17.10 52.65 39.17
CA PHE A 59 16.15 51.52 39.14
C PHE A 59 15.62 51.28 37.73
N TYR A 60 15.30 52.34 36.98
CA TYR A 60 14.87 52.26 35.58
C TYR A 60 15.90 51.51 34.72
N ILE A 61 17.17 51.93 34.77
CA ILE A 61 18.25 51.31 33.99
C ILE A 61 18.44 49.83 34.37
N ILE A 62 18.46 49.50 35.66
CA ILE A 62 18.63 48.11 36.13
C ILE A 62 17.47 47.23 35.68
N LEU A 63 16.22 47.68 35.84
CA LEU A 63 15.03 46.92 35.46
C LEU A 63 14.94 46.69 33.95
N ILE A 64 15.28 47.70 33.14
CA ILE A 64 15.35 47.58 31.68
C ILE A 64 16.41 46.54 31.29
N ILE A 65 17.62 46.61 31.86
CA ILE A 65 18.70 45.66 31.54
C ILE A 65 18.31 44.23 31.92
N ILE A 66 17.77 44.02 33.12
CA ILE A 66 17.32 42.70 33.58
C ILE A 66 16.20 42.17 32.68
N GLY A 67 15.21 42.99 32.35
CA GLY A 67 14.11 42.62 31.45
C GLY A 67 14.60 42.22 30.05
N LEU A 68 15.55 42.98 29.49
CA LEU A 68 16.15 42.67 28.19
C LEU A 68 16.97 41.37 28.22
N ILE A 69 17.70 41.09 29.30
CA ILE A 69 18.44 39.83 29.47
C ILE A 69 17.48 38.64 29.55
N ILE A 70 16.43 38.74 30.37
CA ILE A 70 15.42 37.67 30.52
C ILE A 70 14.74 37.40 29.19
N LEU A 71 14.32 38.45 28.48
CA LEU A 71 13.66 38.33 27.19
C LEU A 71 14.60 37.76 26.12
N GLY A 72 15.87 38.20 26.08
CA GLY A 72 16.89 37.67 25.18
C GLY A 72 17.16 36.19 25.40
N PHE A 73 17.26 35.76 26.66
CA PHE A 73 17.43 34.36 27.01
C PHE A 73 16.20 33.52 26.65
N TYR A 74 15.00 34.00 27.01
CA TYR A 74 13.74 33.33 26.69
C TYR A 74 13.55 33.14 25.19
N THR A 75 13.78 34.19 24.41
CA THR A 75 13.65 34.15 22.96
C THR A 75 14.72 33.27 22.30
N SER A 76 15.93 33.21 22.84
CA SER A 76 17.00 32.32 22.34
C SER A 76 16.71 30.82 22.52
N LEU A 77 15.88 30.47 23.50
CA LEU A 77 15.50 29.07 23.76
C LEU A 77 14.33 28.59 22.89
N LEU A 78 13.52 29.50 22.37
CA LEU A 78 12.34 29.18 21.58
C LEU A 78 12.68 28.94 20.10
N LYS A 79 12.56 27.69 19.66
CA LYS A 79 12.60 27.35 18.23
C LYS A 79 11.31 27.83 17.55
N HIS A 80 11.45 28.50 16.41
CA HIS A 80 10.35 28.96 15.60
C HIS A 80 10.26 28.12 14.33
N SER A 81 9.06 27.63 14.03
CA SER A 81 8.75 26.93 12.80
C SER A 81 8.59 27.94 11.66
N GLN A 82 9.35 27.77 10.58
CA GLN A 82 9.17 28.52 9.34
C GLN A 82 8.68 27.57 8.24
N THR A 83 7.55 27.91 7.61
CA THR A 83 7.03 27.17 6.45
C THR A 83 7.64 27.73 5.16
N LEU A 84 8.28 26.86 4.39
CA LEU A 84 8.83 27.17 3.07
C LEU A 84 7.93 26.57 2.00
N THR A 85 7.78 27.28 0.86
CA THR A 85 6.93 26.86 -0.26
C THR A 85 7.75 26.75 -1.54
N VAL A 86 7.64 25.61 -2.22
CA VAL A 86 8.24 25.35 -3.54
C VAL A 86 7.11 25.21 -4.55
N LYS A 87 7.10 26.05 -5.58
CA LYS A 87 6.08 26.01 -6.64
C LYS A 87 6.44 24.97 -7.69
N LYS A 88 5.45 24.22 -8.18
CA LYS A 88 5.56 23.19 -9.24
C LYS A 88 6.86 22.36 -9.15
N PRO A 89 7.07 21.62 -8.05
CA PRO A 89 8.30 20.86 -7.87
C PRO A 89 8.41 19.77 -8.95
N SER A 90 9.64 19.50 -9.40
CA SER A 90 9.94 18.30 -10.18
C SER A 90 9.89 17.06 -9.29
N LEU A 91 9.76 15.88 -9.91
CA LEU A 91 9.83 14.60 -9.19
C LEU A 91 11.10 14.48 -8.34
N SER A 92 12.26 14.81 -8.92
CA SER A 92 13.54 14.81 -8.21
C SER A 92 13.54 15.76 -7.01
N LYS A 93 12.94 16.96 -7.16
CA LYS A 93 12.87 17.92 -6.07
C LYS A 93 11.93 17.45 -4.96
N PHE A 94 10.84 16.80 -5.31
CA PHE A 94 9.95 16.17 -4.33
C PHE A 94 10.67 15.05 -3.57
N GLU A 95 11.37 14.14 -4.25
CA GLU A 95 12.10 13.05 -3.61
C GLU A 95 13.19 13.59 -2.67
N GLU A 96 13.92 14.63 -3.09
CA GLU A 96 14.90 15.33 -2.25
C GLU A 96 14.23 15.93 -0.99
N LEU A 97 13.15 16.70 -1.14
CA LEU A 97 12.44 17.30 -0.01
C LEU A 97 11.83 16.24 0.91
N HIS A 98 11.30 15.14 0.36
CA HIS A 98 10.73 14.06 1.12
C HIS A 98 11.80 13.37 1.96
N SER A 99 13.01 13.16 1.42
CA SER A 99 14.13 12.57 2.16
C SER A 99 14.55 13.38 3.40
N MET A 100 14.43 14.71 3.34
CA MET A 100 14.86 15.60 4.43
C MET A 100 13.72 15.99 5.39
N TYR A 101 12.49 16.10 4.88
CA TYR A 101 11.38 16.74 5.59
C TYR A 101 10.08 15.92 5.56
N ALA A 102 10.15 14.60 5.38
CA ALA A 102 9.01 13.69 5.24
C ALA A 102 7.82 13.98 6.19
N SER A 103 8.10 14.26 7.47
CA SER A 103 7.06 14.44 8.50
C SER A 103 6.27 15.75 8.39
N THR A 104 6.78 16.75 7.65
CA THR A 104 6.15 18.08 7.54
C THR A 104 5.94 18.52 6.10
N LEU A 105 6.35 17.69 5.13
CA LEU A 105 6.21 17.95 3.71
C LEU A 105 4.78 17.66 3.26
N ASN A 106 4.10 18.68 2.75
CA ASN A 106 2.78 18.59 2.16
C ASN A 106 2.81 19.04 0.71
N CYS A 107 2.45 18.14 -0.19
CA CYS A 107 2.42 18.37 -1.62
C CYS A 107 1.04 18.00 -2.17
N PRO A 108 0.05 18.92 -2.16
CA PRO A 108 -1.28 18.63 -2.68
C PRO A 108 -1.25 18.33 -4.19
N CYS A 109 -1.91 17.25 -4.60
CA CYS A 109 -2.09 16.92 -6.01
C CYS A 109 -3.07 17.90 -6.66
N SER A 110 -2.77 18.38 -7.86
CA SER A 110 -3.75 19.10 -8.69
C SER A 110 -4.81 18.16 -9.26
N ARG A 111 -4.49 16.88 -9.46
CA ARG A 111 -5.47 15.82 -9.76
C ARG A 111 -5.40 14.76 -8.67
N PHE A 112 -6.42 14.71 -7.83
CA PHE A 112 -6.47 13.79 -6.70
C PHE A 112 -6.99 12.40 -7.05
N SER A 113 -7.41 12.15 -8.29
CA SER A 113 -8.03 10.89 -8.68
C SER A 113 -7.58 10.44 -10.07
N MET A 114 -7.16 9.19 -10.20
CA MET A 114 -6.52 8.66 -11.41
C MET A 114 -6.96 7.22 -11.68
N SER A 115 -7.29 6.87 -12.92
CA SER A 115 -7.65 5.49 -13.25
C SER A 115 -6.45 4.54 -13.13
N HIS A 116 -6.68 3.31 -12.69
CA HIS A 116 -5.63 2.31 -12.51
C HIS A 116 -4.88 2.02 -13.83
N SER A 117 -5.63 1.89 -14.93
CA SER A 117 -5.09 1.69 -16.30
C SER A 117 -4.01 2.68 -16.74
N ARG A 118 -3.90 3.83 -16.09
CA ARG A 118 -2.92 4.87 -16.41
C ARG A 118 -1.58 4.66 -15.68
N ILE A 119 -1.59 3.97 -14.55
CA ILE A 119 -0.44 3.86 -13.63
C ILE A 119 -0.05 2.43 -13.28
N MET A 120 -0.91 1.47 -13.62
CA MET A 120 -0.76 0.05 -13.36
C MET A 120 -1.13 -0.73 -14.62
N SER A 121 -0.40 -1.80 -14.88
CA SER A 121 -0.71 -2.79 -15.92
C SER A 121 -0.61 -4.17 -15.31
N LEU A 122 -1.53 -5.05 -15.71
CA LEU A 122 -1.60 -6.43 -15.26
C LEU A 122 -2.03 -7.28 -16.46
N ARG A 123 -1.28 -8.35 -16.74
CA ARG A 123 -1.57 -9.28 -17.83
C ARG A 123 -1.33 -10.71 -17.36
N PRO A 124 -2.33 -11.61 -17.43
CA PRO A 124 -2.12 -13.01 -17.12
C PRO A 124 -1.35 -13.71 -18.25
N ARG A 125 -0.56 -14.70 -17.88
CA ARG A 125 -0.03 -15.74 -18.77
C ARG A 125 -0.77 -17.02 -18.43
N TYR A 126 -1.54 -17.57 -19.38
CA TYR A 126 -2.31 -18.79 -19.16
C TYR A 126 -1.48 -20.06 -19.39
N HIS A 127 -1.96 -21.17 -18.81
CA HIS A 127 -1.44 -22.50 -18.99
C HIS A 127 -1.51 -22.90 -20.47
N SER A 128 -0.50 -23.63 -20.94
CA SER A 128 -0.33 -23.99 -22.36
C SER A 128 -1.56 -24.67 -22.96
N ILE A 129 -2.26 -25.49 -22.17
CA ILE A 129 -3.52 -26.16 -22.54
C ILE A 129 -4.55 -25.22 -23.14
N CYS A 130 -4.71 -24.01 -22.59
CA CYS A 130 -5.69 -23.01 -23.01
C CYS A 130 -5.34 -22.30 -24.34
N SER A 131 -4.25 -22.71 -24.99
CA SER A 131 -3.81 -22.22 -26.30
C SER A 131 -3.27 -23.35 -27.17
N SER A 132 -3.55 -24.59 -26.78
CA SER A 132 -3.01 -25.79 -27.42
C SER A 132 -3.98 -26.37 -28.44
N GLU A 133 -3.43 -27.25 -29.28
CA GLU A 133 -4.19 -28.05 -30.24
C GLU A 133 -5.31 -28.90 -29.59
N PHE A 134 -5.22 -29.22 -28.29
CA PHE A 134 -6.19 -30.05 -27.57
C PHE A 134 -7.54 -29.37 -27.29
N ILE A 135 -7.68 -28.07 -27.51
CA ILE A 135 -8.94 -27.34 -27.37
C ILE A 135 -9.46 -26.80 -28.70
N GLU A 136 -8.83 -27.17 -29.81
CA GLU A 136 -9.22 -26.75 -31.15
C GLU A 136 -10.32 -27.65 -31.73
N ASP A 137 -11.16 -27.08 -32.60
CA ASP A 137 -12.33 -27.78 -33.17
C ASP A 137 -11.96 -29.09 -33.89
N TYR A 138 -10.82 -29.15 -34.57
CA TYR A 138 -10.42 -30.36 -35.28
C TYR A 138 -10.05 -31.52 -34.34
N TRP A 139 -9.58 -31.22 -33.12
CA TRP A 139 -9.31 -32.23 -32.11
C TRP A 139 -10.61 -32.66 -31.41
N LEU A 140 -11.47 -31.70 -31.08
CA LEU A 140 -12.79 -31.98 -30.49
C LEU A 140 -13.63 -32.87 -31.41
N THR A 141 -13.64 -32.55 -32.70
CA THR A 141 -14.39 -33.33 -33.72
C THR A 141 -13.80 -34.72 -33.98
N TYR A 142 -12.53 -34.97 -33.62
CA TYR A 142 -11.93 -36.30 -33.75
C TYR A 142 -12.70 -37.35 -32.95
N PHE A 143 -13.24 -36.97 -31.78
CA PHE A 143 -14.06 -37.84 -30.93
C PHE A 143 -15.57 -37.62 -31.07
N ALA A 144 -16.00 -36.60 -31.82
CA ALA A 144 -17.41 -36.17 -31.84
C ALA A 144 -18.31 -37.01 -32.75
N ASP A 145 -17.78 -37.42 -33.90
CA ASP A 145 -18.58 -37.98 -34.97
C ASP A 145 -18.10 -39.40 -35.28
N VAL A 146 -18.81 -40.36 -34.69
CA VAL A 146 -18.75 -41.73 -35.16
C VAL A 146 -19.80 -41.87 -36.25
N GLU A 147 -19.40 -41.94 -37.52
CA GLU A 147 -20.27 -42.48 -38.56
C GLU A 147 -20.47 -43.97 -38.28
N LYS A 148 -21.37 -44.29 -37.33
CA LYS A 148 -21.66 -45.65 -36.86
C LYS A 148 -22.44 -46.36 -37.94
N ASP A 149 -21.99 -47.55 -38.32
CA ASP A 149 -22.93 -48.56 -38.81
C ASP A 149 -23.77 -48.98 -37.60
N VAL A 150 -24.95 -48.37 -37.45
CA VAL A 150 -25.80 -48.35 -36.23
C VAL A 150 -26.16 -49.76 -35.73
N HIS A 151 -26.00 -50.78 -36.57
CA HIS A 151 -26.30 -52.16 -36.25
C HIS A 151 -25.13 -52.97 -35.66
N ALA A 152 -23.92 -52.41 -35.57
CA ALA A 152 -22.73 -53.17 -35.16
C ALA A 152 -22.06 -52.73 -33.84
N VAL A 153 -22.16 -51.47 -33.40
CA VAL A 153 -21.28 -50.92 -32.33
C VAL A 153 -22.00 -50.53 -31.04
N GLU A 154 -21.84 -51.33 -29.97
CA GLU A 154 -22.30 -51.04 -28.61
C GLU A 154 -21.15 -50.63 -27.66
N LEU A 155 -20.55 -49.45 -27.85
CA LEU A 155 -19.55 -48.97 -26.87
C LEU A 155 -20.21 -48.67 -25.51
N VAL A 156 -19.52 -49.05 -24.43
CA VAL A 156 -19.90 -48.66 -23.07
C VAL A 156 -19.82 -47.14 -22.91
N SER A 157 -20.73 -46.56 -22.10
CA SER A 157 -20.83 -45.11 -21.90
C SER A 157 -19.60 -44.46 -21.24
N SER A 158 -18.64 -45.26 -20.78
CA SER A 158 -17.37 -44.83 -20.18
C SER A 158 -16.17 -44.92 -21.11
N ASP A 159 -16.37 -45.42 -22.34
CA ASP A 159 -15.31 -45.52 -23.31
C ASP A 159 -14.84 -44.13 -23.75
N PHE A 160 -13.52 -43.92 -23.76
CA PHE A 160 -12.94 -42.63 -24.11
C PHE A 160 -13.34 -42.13 -25.51
N ARG A 161 -13.66 -43.03 -26.45
CA ARG A 161 -14.17 -42.63 -27.77
C ARG A 161 -15.56 -42.02 -27.73
N VAL A 162 -16.32 -42.27 -26.66
CA VAL A 162 -17.66 -41.70 -26.43
C VAL A 162 -17.57 -40.41 -25.62
N ILE A 163 -16.67 -40.36 -24.63
CA ILE A 163 -16.61 -39.25 -23.66
C ILE A 163 -15.47 -38.25 -23.92
N GLY A 164 -14.53 -38.58 -24.82
CA GLY A 164 -13.33 -37.79 -25.08
C GLY A 164 -13.64 -36.39 -25.62
N GLN A 165 -14.64 -36.26 -26.50
CA GLN A 165 -15.10 -34.94 -26.96
C GLN A 165 -15.54 -34.08 -25.76
N ALA A 166 -16.40 -34.62 -24.89
CA ALA A 166 -16.92 -33.89 -23.73
C ALA A 166 -15.81 -33.47 -22.76
N PHE A 167 -14.76 -34.29 -22.60
CA PHE A 167 -13.59 -33.95 -21.80
C PHE A 167 -12.89 -32.68 -22.30
N PHE A 168 -12.51 -32.67 -23.58
CA PHE A 168 -11.79 -31.54 -24.17
C PHE A 168 -12.70 -30.31 -24.35
N GLU A 169 -13.99 -30.51 -24.61
CA GLU A 169 -14.99 -29.44 -24.71
C GLU A 169 -15.15 -28.70 -23.38
N LEU A 170 -15.22 -29.44 -22.28
CA LEU A 170 -15.29 -28.85 -20.95
C LEU A 170 -13.97 -28.18 -20.57
N MET A 171 -12.83 -28.77 -20.94
CA MET A 171 -11.52 -28.15 -20.75
C MET A 171 -11.41 -26.80 -21.49
N ARG A 172 -11.85 -26.74 -22.75
CA ARG A 172 -11.97 -25.49 -23.52
C ARG A 172 -12.86 -24.49 -22.80
N THR A 173 -14.06 -24.93 -22.39
CA THR A 173 -15.04 -24.07 -21.71
C THR A 173 -14.46 -23.46 -20.43
N LEU A 174 -13.70 -24.23 -19.63
CA LEU A 174 -13.07 -23.74 -18.42
C LEU A 174 -11.94 -22.73 -18.70
N CYS A 175 -11.14 -22.96 -19.75
CA CYS A 175 -10.13 -22.03 -20.23
C CYS A 175 -10.75 -20.71 -20.71
N ASP A 176 -11.77 -20.78 -21.57
CA ASP A 176 -12.46 -19.62 -22.12
C ASP A 176 -13.15 -18.82 -21.00
N THR A 177 -13.85 -19.51 -20.10
CA THR A 177 -14.50 -18.87 -18.94
C THR A 177 -13.50 -18.16 -18.04
N SER A 178 -12.34 -18.77 -17.80
CA SER A 178 -11.26 -18.17 -17.00
C SER A 178 -10.68 -16.93 -17.68
N ASN A 179 -10.44 -17.00 -19.00
CA ASN A 179 -9.98 -15.88 -19.81
C ASN A 179 -10.98 -14.72 -19.81
N GLU A 180 -12.23 -14.98 -20.17
CA GLU A 180 -13.28 -13.96 -20.20
C GLU A 180 -13.52 -13.32 -18.83
N THR A 181 -13.52 -14.12 -17.76
CA THR A 181 -13.72 -13.63 -16.39
C THR A 181 -12.61 -12.65 -16.02
N ILE A 182 -11.35 -13.00 -16.28
CA ILE A 182 -10.20 -12.15 -15.96
C ILE A 182 -10.17 -10.91 -16.87
N GLU A 183 -10.41 -11.04 -18.16
CA GLU A 183 -10.46 -9.90 -19.10
C GLU A 183 -11.56 -8.90 -18.71
N ASN A 184 -12.74 -9.38 -18.33
CA ASN A 184 -13.82 -8.53 -17.84
C ASN A 184 -13.46 -7.87 -16.50
N ALA A 185 -12.86 -8.62 -15.58
CA ALA A 185 -12.38 -8.07 -14.32
C ALA A 185 -11.29 -7.00 -14.53
N LEU A 186 -10.36 -7.21 -15.47
CA LEU A 186 -9.30 -6.25 -15.83
C LEU A 186 -9.88 -4.95 -16.39
N LYS A 187 -10.93 -5.01 -17.22
CA LYS A 187 -11.64 -3.81 -17.71
C LYS A 187 -12.21 -2.99 -16.54
N VAL A 188 -12.89 -3.65 -15.60
CA VAL A 188 -13.44 -3.01 -14.39
C VAL A 188 -12.31 -2.43 -13.53
N PHE A 189 -11.27 -3.23 -13.24
CA PHE A 189 -10.12 -2.80 -12.47
C PHE A 189 -9.42 -1.59 -13.08
N GLY A 190 -9.24 -1.58 -14.40
CA GLY A 190 -8.63 -0.48 -15.14
C GLY A 190 -9.44 0.82 -15.08
N SER A 191 -10.76 0.74 -14.90
CA SER A 191 -11.67 1.87 -14.73
C SER A 191 -11.69 2.43 -13.30
N ASN A 192 -11.40 1.59 -12.30
CA ASN A 192 -11.27 1.99 -10.90
C ASN A 192 -10.19 3.04 -10.71
N ARG A 193 -10.31 3.84 -9.64
CA ARG A 193 -9.49 5.03 -9.43
C ARG A 193 -8.69 4.96 -8.15
N LEU A 194 -7.41 5.30 -8.25
CA LEU A 194 -6.56 5.64 -7.12
C LEU A 194 -6.83 7.10 -6.72
N VAL A 195 -7.18 7.32 -5.45
CA VAL A 195 -7.49 8.64 -4.89
C VAL A 195 -6.41 9.06 -3.91
N THR A 196 -5.70 10.16 -4.21
CA THR A 196 -4.61 10.69 -3.38
C THR A 196 -4.71 12.21 -3.30
N MET A 197 -4.98 12.76 -2.12
CA MET A 197 -5.03 14.22 -1.93
C MET A 197 -3.64 14.86 -1.97
N TYR A 198 -2.64 14.11 -1.50
CA TYR A 198 -1.23 14.51 -1.48
C TYR A 198 -0.39 13.52 -2.28
N VAL A 199 0.75 13.99 -2.79
CA VAL A 199 1.72 13.14 -3.49
C VAL A 199 2.16 12.00 -2.54
N LEU A 200 1.95 10.76 -2.96
CA LEU A 200 2.51 9.59 -2.29
C LEU A 200 4.01 9.52 -2.53
N SER A 201 4.77 9.13 -1.51
CA SER A 201 6.16 8.72 -1.71
C SER A 201 6.23 7.49 -2.62
N ARG A 202 7.40 7.23 -3.22
CA ARG A 202 7.61 6.05 -4.06
C ARG A 202 7.30 4.74 -3.32
N THR A 203 7.67 4.66 -2.04
CA THR A 203 7.39 3.48 -1.21
C THR A 203 5.91 3.33 -0.92
N GLN A 204 5.21 4.42 -0.56
CA GLN A 204 3.76 4.41 -0.35
C GLN A 204 3.01 4.01 -1.62
N PHE A 205 3.36 4.62 -2.76
CA PHE A 205 2.78 4.28 -4.06
C PHE A 205 2.98 2.80 -4.40
N ASN A 206 4.19 2.27 -4.23
CA ASN A 206 4.47 0.86 -4.51
C ASN A 206 3.66 -0.08 -3.62
N ILE A 207 3.57 0.21 -2.31
CA ILE A 207 2.77 -0.58 -1.37
C ILE A 207 1.29 -0.54 -1.77
N GLU A 208 0.77 0.66 -2.02
CA GLU A 208 -0.63 0.88 -2.38
C GLU A 208 -1.03 0.22 -3.70
N THR A 209 -0.16 0.26 -4.70
CA THR A 209 -0.43 -0.34 -6.01
C THR A 209 -0.27 -1.85 -5.99
N MET A 210 0.79 -2.37 -5.37
CA MET A 210 0.99 -3.82 -5.26
C MET A 210 -0.08 -4.49 -4.40
N THR A 211 -0.53 -3.85 -3.32
CA THR A 211 -1.65 -4.36 -2.52
C THR A 211 -2.93 -4.46 -3.36
N ARG A 212 -3.21 -3.46 -4.18
CA ARG A 212 -4.39 -3.46 -5.06
C ARG A 212 -4.30 -4.52 -6.17
N LEU A 213 -3.12 -4.70 -6.77
CA LEU A 213 -2.89 -5.75 -7.76
C LEU A 213 -3.11 -7.14 -7.15
N LYS A 214 -2.52 -7.39 -5.97
CA LYS A 214 -2.68 -8.67 -5.27
C LYS A 214 -4.13 -8.94 -4.86
N LEU A 215 -4.83 -7.92 -4.35
CA LEU A 215 -6.26 -8.04 -4.03
C LEU A 215 -7.08 -8.35 -5.27
N PHE A 216 -6.79 -7.71 -6.40
CA PHE A 216 -7.45 -8.00 -7.67
C PHE A 216 -7.25 -9.46 -8.09
N GLU A 217 -6.00 -9.95 -8.09
CA GLU A 217 -5.66 -11.34 -8.45
C GLU A 217 -6.46 -12.32 -7.59
N GLN A 218 -6.40 -12.15 -6.26
CA GLN A 218 -7.07 -13.04 -5.30
C GLN A 218 -8.60 -13.00 -5.41
N GLN A 219 -9.20 -11.81 -5.49
CA GLN A 219 -10.66 -11.67 -5.53
C GLN A 219 -11.24 -12.17 -6.85
N THR A 220 -10.55 -11.94 -7.97
CA THR A 220 -11.00 -12.40 -9.29
C THR A 220 -11.01 -13.93 -9.36
N ILE A 221 -9.91 -14.57 -8.95
CA ILE A 221 -9.82 -16.03 -8.92
C ILE A 221 -10.84 -16.60 -7.93
N SER A 222 -10.91 -16.08 -6.69
CA SER A 222 -11.87 -16.56 -5.69
C SER A 222 -13.33 -16.43 -6.16
N SER A 223 -13.69 -15.35 -6.84
CA SER A 223 -15.03 -15.18 -7.39
C SER A 223 -15.35 -16.22 -8.45
N LEU A 224 -14.39 -16.54 -9.34
CA LEU A 224 -14.56 -17.59 -10.34
C LEU A 224 -14.77 -18.95 -9.69
N LEU A 225 -13.94 -19.31 -8.71
CA LEU A 225 -14.04 -20.59 -8.02
C LEU A 225 -15.35 -20.75 -7.26
N ASN A 226 -15.81 -19.68 -6.61
CA ASN A 226 -17.10 -19.70 -5.94
C ASN A 226 -18.25 -19.97 -6.92
N LEU A 227 -18.18 -19.43 -8.15
CA LEU A 227 -19.17 -19.71 -9.20
C LEU A 227 -19.11 -21.16 -9.68
N ILE A 228 -17.91 -21.69 -9.94
CA ILE A 228 -17.73 -23.10 -10.33
C ILE A 228 -18.26 -24.02 -9.22
N GLN A 229 -17.91 -23.76 -7.97
CA GLN A 229 -18.40 -24.53 -6.82
C GLN A 229 -19.91 -24.45 -6.70
N LEU A 230 -20.50 -23.26 -6.86
CA LEU A 230 -21.96 -23.10 -6.84
C LEU A 230 -22.65 -23.93 -7.93
N ILE A 231 -22.08 -23.96 -9.15
CA ILE A 231 -22.59 -24.79 -10.25
C ILE A 231 -22.48 -26.27 -9.88
N CYS A 232 -21.31 -26.75 -9.45
CA CYS A 232 -21.10 -28.13 -9.05
C CYS A 232 -22.06 -28.54 -7.92
N SER A 233 -22.17 -27.74 -6.86
CA SER A 233 -23.08 -28.00 -5.75
C SER A 233 -24.54 -28.00 -6.20
N SER A 234 -24.94 -27.09 -7.09
CA SER A 234 -26.30 -27.06 -7.63
C SER A 234 -26.63 -28.34 -8.41
N ILE A 235 -25.73 -28.78 -9.28
CA ILE A 235 -25.89 -30.03 -10.05
C ILE A 235 -26.04 -31.22 -9.09
N LYS A 236 -25.16 -31.30 -8.08
CA LYS A 236 -25.10 -32.39 -7.10
C LYS A 236 -26.33 -32.44 -6.20
N THR A 237 -26.72 -31.31 -5.60
CA THR A 237 -27.87 -31.24 -4.68
C THR A 237 -29.19 -31.52 -5.40
N ASN A 238 -29.33 -31.10 -6.65
CA ASN A 238 -30.53 -31.37 -7.44
C ASN A 238 -30.51 -32.75 -8.13
N GLN A 239 -29.45 -33.54 -7.95
CA GLN A 239 -29.28 -34.87 -8.57
C GLN A 239 -29.56 -34.84 -10.08
N ILE A 240 -29.06 -33.81 -10.77
CA ILE A 240 -29.34 -33.60 -12.20
C ILE A 240 -28.74 -34.77 -12.97
N VAL A 241 -29.60 -35.54 -13.65
CA VAL A 241 -29.18 -36.66 -14.49
C VAL A 241 -28.50 -36.12 -15.74
N GLU A 242 -27.25 -36.52 -15.97
CA GLU A 242 -26.50 -36.12 -17.16
C GLU A 242 -26.89 -36.98 -18.37
N GLY A 243 -26.82 -36.40 -19.57
CA GLY A 243 -27.21 -37.09 -20.81
C GLY A 243 -26.42 -38.37 -21.12
N MET A 244 -25.21 -38.51 -20.56
CA MET A 244 -24.36 -39.71 -20.68
C MET A 244 -24.60 -40.74 -19.57
N PHE A 245 -25.55 -40.49 -18.65
CA PHE A 245 -25.92 -41.38 -17.55
C PHE A 245 -24.73 -41.83 -16.67
N THR A 246 -23.83 -40.88 -16.42
CA THR A 246 -22.60 -40.99 -15.62
C THR A 246 -22.89 -41.09 -14.12
N ASN A 247 -23.85 -40.31 -13.63
CA ASN A 247 -24.30 -40.32 -12.24
C ASN A 247 -25.50 -41.24 -11.99
N ALA A 248 -26.47 -41.28 -12.90
CA ALA A 248 -27.67 -42.09 -12.83
C ALA A 248 -28.15 -42.47 -14.22
N GLY A 249 -28.76 -43.63 -14.35
CA GLY A 249 -29.22 -44.14 -15.64
C GLY A 249 -30.49 -45.00 -15.54
N PRO A 250 -31.12 -45.29 -16.68
CA PRO A 250 -32.29 -46.16 -16.71
C PRO A 250 -31.90 -47.58 -16.26
N LYS A 251 -32.72 -48.16 -15.39
CA LYS A 251 -32.65 -49.55 -14.95
C LYS A 251 -34.01 -50.20 -15.18
N SER A 252 -33.99 -51.50 -15.46
CA SER A 252 -35.18 -52.31 -15.61
C SER A 252 -35.18 -53.44 -14.59
N LYS A 253 -36.31 -53.66 -13.92
CA LYS A 253 -36.51 -54.82 -13.03
C LYS A 253 -37.73 -55.58 -13.53
N TYR A 254 -37.52 -56.86 -13.84
CA TYR A 254 -38.60 -57.78 -14.16
C TYR A 254 -39.20 -58.32 -12.86
N ASP A 255 -40.52 -58.26 -12.76
CA ASP A 255 -41.28 -58.85 -11.67
C ASP A 255 -41.81 -60.23 -12.12
N ASN A 256 -41.29 -61.28 -11.48
CA ASN A 256 -41.68 -62.66 -11.77
C ASN A 256 -43.14 -62.97 -11.43
N GLU A 257 -43.73 -62.28 -10.44
CA GLU A 257 -45.10 -62.52 -10.00
C GLU A 257 -46.13 -61.90 -10.95
N THR A 258 -45.85 -60.67 -11.40
CA THR A 258 -46.75 -59.94 -12.30
C THR A 258 -46.41 -60.10 -13.78
N SER A 259 -45.26 -60.72 -14.10
CA SER A 259 -44.70 -60.82 -15.47
C SER A 259 -44.56 -59.46 -16.16
N LYS A 260 -44.25 -58.41 -15.40
CA LYS A 260 -44.13 -57.02 -15.90
C LYS A 260 -42.72 -56.49 -15.70
N TRP A 261 -42.32 -55.62 -16.63
CA TRP A 261 -41.12 -54.80 -16.49
C TRP A 261 -41.44 -53.49 -15.78
N SER A 262 -40.64 -53.16 -14.78
CA SER A 262 -40.61 -51.83 -14.16
C SER A 262 -39.34 -51.10 -14.60
N PHE A 263 -39.52 -49.87 -15.08
CA PHE A 263 -38.42 -49.00 -15.50
C PHE A 263 -38.27 -47.88 -14.48
N TYR A 264 -37.05 -47.64 -14.00
CA TYR A 264 -36.75 -46.61 -13.03
C TYR A 264 -35.37 -46.03 -13.29
N TYR A 265 -35.10 -44.82 -12.81
CA TYR A 265 -33.74 -44.28 -12.79
C TYR A 265 -33.06 -44.71 -11.49
N GLY A 266 -31.86 -45.28 -11.62
CA GLY A 266 -31.05 -45.65 -10.47
C GLY A 266 -29.65 -45.06 -10.57
N PRO A 267 -28.96 -44.86 -9.43
CA PRO A 267 -27.61 -44.35 -9.43
C PRO A 267 -26.65 -45.32 -10.12
N ARG A 268 -25.59 -44.76 -10.69
CA ARG A 268 -24.42 -45.51 -11.13
C ARG A 268 -23.60 -45.95 -9.92
N ASN A 269 -23.10 -47.17 -10.01
CA ASN A 269 -22.28 -47.80 -9.01
C ASN A 269 -20.98 -48.27 -9.68
N TYR A 270 -19.86 -48.11 -8.99
CA TYR A 270 -18.54 -48.54 -9.42
C TYR A 270 -18.01 -49.68 -8.53
N TYR A 271 -17.11 -50.47 -9.08
CA TYR A 271 -16.38 -51.60 -8.47
C TYR A 271 -17.28 -52.53 -7.66
N THR A 272 -18.26 -53.15 -8.32
CA THR A 272 -19.16 -54.12 -7.65
C THR A 272 -20.00 -53.50 -6.53
N ASN A 273 -20.43 -52.25 -6.70
CA ASN A 273 -21.22 -51.46 -5.73
C ASN A 273 -20.46 -50.99 -4.47
N SER A 274 -19.12 -50.98 -4.47
CA SER A 274 -18.36 -50.38 -3.37
C SER A 274 -18.43 -48.85 -3.35
N CYS A 275 -18.73 -48.22 -4.50
CA CYS A 275 -18.97 -46.78 -4.60
C CYS A 275 -20.25 -46.50 -5.39
N SER A 276 -21.11 -45.61 -4.88
CA SER A 276 -22.37 -45.24 -5.53
C SER A 276 -22.49 -43.72 -5.63
N CYS A 277 -22.84 -43.22 -6.82
CA CYS A 277 -23.08 -41.80 -7.06
C CYS A 277 -24.30 -41.23 -6.31
N ALA A 278 -25.13 -42.09 -5.71
CA ALA A 278 -26.17 -41.66 -4.77
C ALA A 278 -25.66 -41.39 -3.35
N VAL A 279 -24.50 -41.93 -2.99
CA VAL A 279 -23.95 -41.89 -1.62
C VAL A 279 -22.72 -41.01 -1.53
N SER A 280 -21.85 -41.05 -2.54
CA SER A 280 -20.64 -40.22 -2.62
C SER A 280 -20.44 -39.72 -4.05
N ASP A 281 -20.07 -38.45 -4.18
CA ASP A 281 -19.65 -37.83 -5.43
C ASP A 281 -18.15 -38.00 -5.71
N GLU A 282 -17.39 -38.54 -4.75
CA GLU A 282 -15.96 -38.85 -4.87
C GLU A 282 -15.70 -40.15 -5.65
N CYS A 283 -16.76 -40.85 -6.05
CA CYS A 283 -16.67 -42.07 -6.82
C CYS A 283 -15.99 -41.81 -8.16
N SER A 284 -14.84 -42.45 -8.36
CA SER A 284 -14.03 -42.29 -9.55
C SER A 284 -13.38 -43.58 -10.03
N ARG A 285 -13.03 -43.62 -11.32
CA ARG A 285 -12.36 -44.76 -11.96
C ARG A 285 -11.47 -44.33 -13.12
N PRO A 286 -10.45 -45.11 -13.49
CA PRO A 286 -9.62 -44.79 -14.65
C PRO A 286 -10.44 -44.79 -15.95
N VAL A 287 -10.09 -43.90 -16.86
CA VAL A 287 -10.67 -43.81 -18.21
C VAL A 287 -9.79 -44.49 -19.23
N GLY A 288 -10.40 -45.03 -20.28
CA GLY A 288 -9.66 -45.68 -21.34
C GLY A 288 -10.53 -46.25 -22.44
N PHE A 289 -9.96 -47.18 -23.18
CA PHE A 289 -10.62 -47.88 -24.29
C PHE A 289 -11.12 -49.25 -23.82
N HIS A 290 -12.38 -49.56 -24.14
CA HIS A 290 -13.04 -50.82 -23.84
C HIS A 290 -13.30 -51.63 -25.12
N PHE A 291 -13.47 -52.94 -24.99
CA PHE A 291 -14.00 -53.78 -26.07
C PHE A 291 -15.46 -53.45 -26.37
N GLN A 292 -15.88 -53.66 -27.63
CA GLN A 292 -17.23 -53.35 -28.16
C GLN A 292 -18.36 -54.07 -27.43
N ASN A 293 -18.10 -55.20 -26.78
CA ASN A 293 -19.09 -55.95 -25.99
C ASN A 293 -18.64 -56.10 -24.53
N SER A 294 -17.82 -55.17 -24.04
CA SER A 294 -17.36 -55.22 -22.65
C SER A 294 -18.52 -55.05 -21.70
N THR A 295 -18.73 -56.04 -20.83
CA THR A 295 -19.63 -55.92 -19.69
C THR A 295 -18.94 -55.24 -18.50
N SER A 296 -17.60 -55.14 -18.52
CA SER A 296 -16.83 -54.38 -17.54
C SER A 296 -16.89 -52.90 -17.88
N VAL A 297 -17.53 -52.13 -17.00
CA VAL A 297 -17.62 -50.67 -17.10
C VAL A 297 -16.52 -50.01 -16.26
N ASP A 298 -15.98 -50.70 -15.25
CA ASP A 298 -15.10 -50.11 -14.24
C ASP A 298 -13.61 -50.13 -14.59
N THR A 299 -13.19 -51.12 -15.38
CA THR A 299 -11.78 -51.28 -15.77
C THR A 299 -11.66 -51.25 -17.30
N PRO A 300 -11.02 -50.21 -17.87
CA PRO A 300 -10.76 -50.19 -19.31
C PRO A 300 -9.71 -51.24 -19.69
N ASN A 301 -9.76 -51.70 -20.94
CA ASN A 301 -8.75 -52.62 -21.48
C ASN A 301 -7.42 -51.91 -21.73
N ILE A 302 -7.48 -50.63 -22.10
CA ILE A 302 -6.33 -49.75 -22.24
C ILE A 302 -6.60 -48.50 -21.43
N THR A 303 -5.93 -48.35 -20.30
CA THR A 303 -6.02 -47.16 -19.45
C THR A 303 -5.26 -45.98 -20.05
N ILE A 304 -5.85 -44.79 -19.99
CA ILE A 304 -5.16 -43.54 -20.30
C ILE A 304 -4.59 -42.99 -18.99
N PRO A 305 -3.25 -42.86 -18.88
CA PRO A 305 -2.60 -42.24 -17.72
C PRO A 305 -3.24 -40.89 -17.35
N GLY A 306 -3.54 -40.72 -16.07
CA GLY A 306 -3.97 -39.45 -15.50
C GLY A 306 -5.44 -39.08 -15.75
N LEU A 307 -6.19 -39.84 -16.56
CA LEU A 307 -7.61 -39.55 -16.79
C LEU A 307 -8.52 -40.38 -15.89
N PHE A 308 -9.44 -39.71 -15.21
CA PHE A 308 -10.36 -40.29 -14.24
C PHE A 308 -11.80 -39.89 -14.51
N PHE A 309 -12.70 -40.87 -14.61
CA PHE A 309 -14.14 -40.65 -14.73
C PHE A 309 -14.75 -40.46 -13.34
N GLY A 310 -15.66 -39.50 -13.18
CA GLY A 310 -16.40 -39.25 -11.94
C GLY A 310 -17.89 -39.54 -12.05
N CYS A 311 -18.66 -39.15 -11.04
CA CYS A 311 -20.12 -39.18 -11.12
C CYS A 311 -20.67 -38.12 -12.07
N TYR A 312 -20.07 -36.92 -12.10
CA TYR A 312 -20.49 -35.83 -12.97
C TYR A 312 -19.42 -35.53 -14.03
N ALA A 313 -19.83 -34.99 -15.17
CA ALA A 313 -18.94 -34.65 -16.28
C ALA A 313 -17.85 -33.66 -15.87
N ILE A 314 -18.16 -32.76 -14.92
CA ILE A 314 -17.16 -31.84 -14.37
C ILE A 314 -16.11 -32.55 -13.51
N ASP A 315 -16.49 -33.58 -12.77
CA ASP A 315 -15.55 -34.38 -11.98
C ASP A 315 -14.59 -35.15 -12.90
N PHE A 316 -15.02 -35.55 -14.10
CA PHE A 316 -14.14 -36.18 -15.10
C PHE A 316 -12.95 -35.27 -15.42
N VAL A 317 -13.19 -33.99 -15.69
CA VAL A 317 -12.10 -33.05 -15.98
C VAL A 317 -11.32 -32.72 -14.71
N LEU A 318 -11.99 -32.35 -13.63
CA LEU A 318 -11.32 -31.82 -12.43
C LEU A 318 -10.46 -32.86 -11.69
N LEU A 319 -10.86 -34.14 -11.66
CA LEU A 319 -10.08 -35.21 -11.04
C LEU A 319 -8.90 -35.68 -11.89
N SER A 320 -8.93 -35.39 -13.19
CA SER A 320 -7.89 -35.80 -14.12
C SER A 320 -6.65 -34.91 -14.04
N THR A 321 -5.54 -35.39 -14.58
CA THR A 321 -4.29 -34.65 -14.77
C THR A 321 -4.02 -34.45 -16.27
N LEU A 322 -3.02 -33.64 -16.60
CA LEU A 322 -2.61 -33.40 -17.99
C LEU A 322 -1.42 -34.27 -18.40
N GLU A 323 -1.03 -35.27 -17.59
CA GLU A 323 0.22 -36.02 -17.79
C GLU A 323 0.30 -36.69 -19.16
N CYS A 324 -0.82 -37.25 -19.63
CA CYS A 324 -0.89 -37.85 -20.95
C CYS A 324 -0.68 -36.84 -22.08
N LEU A 325 -1.08 -35.58 -21.89
CA LEU A 325 -0.98 -34.54 -22.91
C LEU A 325 0.43 -33.99 -23.06
N TYR A 326 1.29 -34.16 -22.05
CA TYR A 326 2.71 -33.83 -22.13
C TYR A 326 3.53 -34.96 -22.77
N GLU A 327 3.10 -36.22 -22.61
CA GLU A 327 3.87 -37.38 -23.06
C GLU A 327 3.53 -37.79 -24.50
N LYS A 328 4.51 -37.69 -25.41
CA LYS A 328 4.34 -38.04 -26.85
C LYS A 328 3.75 -39.45 -27.06
N ASN A 329 4.21 -40.43 -26.28
CA ASN A 329 3.71 -41.81 -26.38
C ASN A 329 2.25 -41.93 -25.92
N CYS A 330 1.84 -41.12 -24.95
CA CYS A 330 0.47 -41.14 -24.45
C CYS A 330 -0.49 -40.41 -25.39
N VAL A 331 -0.10 -39.26 -25.94
CA VAL A 331 -0.84 -38.60 -27.02
C VAL A 331 -1.04 -39.54 -28.22
N LYS A 332 0.02 -40.28 -28.60
CA LYS A 332 -0.07 -41.31 -29.63
C LYS A 332 -1.03 -42.45 -29.26
N LEU A 333 -1.07 -42.86 -27.99
CA LEU A 333 -2.02 -43.85 -27.49
C LEU A 333 -3.47 -43.38 -27.71
N LEU A 334 -3.79 -42.10 -27.52
CA LEU A 334 -5.14 -41.56 -27.77
C LEU A 334 -5.56 -41.69 -29.24
N VAL A 335 -4.63 -41.38 -30.15
CA VAL A 335 -4.86 -41.42 -31.59
C VAL A 335 -4.95 -42.86 -32.10
N ASP A 336 -3.96 -43.70 -31.76
CA ASP A 336 -3.83 -45.08 -32.27
C ASP A 336 -5.01 -45.96 -31.82
N ASN A 337 -5.54 -45.74 -30.61
CA ASN A 337 -6.62 -46.56 -30.05
C ASN A 337 -8.03 -46.06 -30.39
N TYR A 338 -8.16 -45.03 -31.23
CA TYR A 338 -9.46 -44.62 -31.76
C TYR A 338 -10.19 -45.79 -32.46
N TYR A 339 -9.45 -46.69 -33.12
CA TYR A 339 -9.99 -47.90 -33.77
C TYR A 339 -9.93 -49.18 -32.94
N PHE A 340 -9.58 -49.09 -31.66
CA PHE A 340 -9.39 -50.27 -30.82
C PHE A 340 -10.64 -51.17 -30.83
N ASP A 341 -10.52 -52.42 -31.30
CA ASP A 341 -11.63 -53.38 -31.38
C ASP A 341 -12.82 -52.97 -32.27
N VAL A 342 -12.64 -51.96 -33.14
CA VAL A 342 -13.70 -51.41 -34.01
C VAL A 342 -13.17 -51.00 -35.39
N VAL A 343 -12.08 -51.64 -35.84
CA VAL A 343 -11.42 -51.34 -37.12
C VAL A 343 -12.41 -51.45 -38.28
N GLY A 344 -12.51 -50.38 -39.07
CA GLY A 344 -13.44 -50.31 -40.22
C GLY A 344 -14.86 -49.87 -39.88
N LEU A 345 -15.21 -49.71 -38.60
CA LEU A 345 -16.53 -49.23 -38.14
C LEU A 345 -16.56 -47.73 -37.83
N PHE A 346 -15.38 -47.11 -37.76
CA PHE A 346 -15.19 -45.67 -37.57
C PHE A 346 -14.42 -45.12 -38.78
N LYS A 347 -14.68 -43.89 -39.19
CA LYS A 347 -13.83 -43.15 -40.15
C LYS A 347 -13.24 -41.94 -39.44
N PRO A 348 -11.93 -41.68 -39.54
CA PRO A 348 -11.35 -40.53 -38.87
C PRO A 348 -11.76 -39.32 -39.69
N LEU A 349 -12.57 -38.44 -39.12
CA LEU A 349 -13.09 -37.31 -39.86
C LEU A 349 -12.06 -36.20 -40.07
N ASN A 350 -10.97 -36.19 -39.29
CA ASN A 350 -9.92 -35.21 -39.44
C ASN A 350 -8.52 -35.82 -39.33
N SER A 351 -7.87 -36.04 -40.48
CA SER A 351 -6.49 -36.56 -40.57
C SER A 351 -5.45 -35.66 -39.90
N ARG A 352 -5.77 -34.38 -39.65
CA ARG A 352 -4.91 -33.45 -38.92
C ARG A 352 -4.73 -33.85 -37.46
N ALA A 353 -5.76 -34.42 -36.82
CA ALA A 353 -5.72 -34.82 -35.42
C ALA A 353 -4.64 -35.90 -35.16
N VAL A 354 -4.29 -36.70 -36.17
CA VAL A 354 -3.21 -37.69 -36.11
C VAL A 354 -1.83 -37.06 -35.89
N GLN A 355 -1.67 -35.78 -36.26
CA GLN A 355 -0.42 -35.04 -36.15
C GLN A 355 -0.36 -34.14 -34.91
N ILE A 356 -1.30 -34.27 -33.98
CA ILE A 356 -1.34 -33.45 -32.76
C ILE A 356 -0.02 -33.54 -31.99
N GLN A 357 0.46 -32.40 -31.52
CA GLN A 357 1.69 -32.34 -30.73
C GLN A 357 1.39 -32.38 -29.22
N PRO A 358 2.27 -33.00 -28.42
CA PRO A 358 2.18 -32.90 -26.98
C PRO A 358 2.35 -31.45 -26.51
N LEU A 359 1.83 -31.16 -25.31
CA LEU A 359 2.06 -29.89 -24.64
C LEU A 359 3.56 -29.66 -24.42
N PRO A 360 4.04 -28.41 -24.55
CA PRO A 360 5.46 -28.11 -24.39
C PRO A 360 5.90 -28.26 -22.92
N HIS A 361 6.96 -29.04 -22.69
CA HIS A 361 7.60 -29.14 -21.39
C HIS A 361 8.35 -27.83 -21.04
N GLY A 362 8.29 -27.41 -19.77
CA GLY A 362 9.15 -26.37 -19.21
C GLY A 362 8.56 -24.96 -19.12
N ASN A 363 7.34 -24.73 -19.61
CA ASN A 363 6.68 -23.42 -19.55
C ASN A 363 5.59 -23.31 -18.48
N SER A 364 5.37 -24.36 -17.69
CA SER A 364 4.34 -24.41 -16.64
C SER A 364 4.95 -24.45 -15.25
N ARG A 365 4.34 -23.75 -14.30
CA ARG A 365 4.61 -23.90 -12.85
C ARG A 365 3.95 -25.14 -12.26
N PHE A 366 3.04 -25.77 -12.98
CA PHE A 366 2.35 -26.98 -12.58
C PHE A 366 3.09 -28.20 -13.13
N TYR A 367 3.15 -29.27 -12.33
CA TYR A 367 3.72 -30.52 -12.79
C TYR A 367 2.70 -31.24 -13.70
N PRO A 368 3.14 -32.11 -14.63
CA PRO A 368 2.21 -32.83 -15.50
C PRO A 368 1.15 -33.65 -14.76
N ASN A 369 1.47 -34.15 -13.56
CA ASN A 369 0.58 -34.92 -12.70
C ASN A 369 -0.23 -34.06 -11.71
N THR A 370 -0.14 -32.73 -11.78
CA THR A 370 -1.04 -31.82 -11.07
C THR A 370 -2.46 -32.02 -11.58
N THR A 371 -3.43 -32.04 -10.66
CA THR A 371 -4.83 -32.20 -11.05
C THR A 371 -5.33 -30.96 -11.78
N ILE A 372 -6.23 -31.14 -12.74
CA ILE A 372 -6.84 -30.01 -13.43
C ILE A 372 -7.62 -29.14 -12.45
N ASN A 373 -8.18 -29.69 -11.38
CA ASN A 373 -8.78 -28.90 -10.29
C ASN A 373 -7.79 -27.90 -9.67
N GLU A 374 -6.55 -28.29 -9.41
CA GLU A 374 -5.51 -27.38 -8.90
C GLU A 374 -5.13 -26.31 -9.92
N ILE A 375 -5.10 -26.64 -11.21
CA ILE A 375 -4.83 -25.67 -12.29
C ILE A 375 -6.02 -24.68 -12.43
N VAL A 376 -7.26 -25.18 -12.39
CA VAL A 376 -8.51 -24.39 -12.38
C VAL A 376 -8.59 -23.51 -11.14
N SER A 377 -8.09 -23.98 -9.99
CA SER A 377 -8.02 -23.19 -8.74
C SER A 377 -7.17 -21.93 -8.87
N GLU A 378 -6.38 -21.84 -9.93
CA GLU A 378 -5.58 -20.68 -10.28
C GLU A 378 -6.07 -20.01 -11.57
N ALA A 379 -7.30 -20.32 -12.00
CA ALA A 379 -7.91 -19.87 -13.26
C ALA A 379 -7.03 -20.15 -14.50
N PHE A 380 -6.30 -21.26 -14.49
CA PHE A 380 -5.26 -21.59 -15.48
C PHE A 380 -4.16 -20.53 -15.61
N VAL A 381 -3.99 -19.62 -14.66
CA VAL A 381 -2.95 -18.60 -14.71
C VAL A 381 -1.61 -19.18 -14.23
N GLU A 382 -0.62 -19.14 -15.10
CA GLU A 382 0.77 -19.48 -14.80
C GLU A 382 1.43 -18.33 -14.03
N ASP A 383 1.36 -17.11 -14.58
CA ASP A 383 1.99 -15.93 -14.02
C ASP A 383 1.16 -14.67 -14.26
N TRP A 384 1.29 -13.73 -13.33
CA TRP A 384 0.78 -12.37 -13.48
C TRP A 384 1.92 -11.42 -13.84
N ILE A 385 1.94 -10.96 -15.08
CA ILE A 385 2.90 -9.96 -15.55
C ILE A 385 2.35 -8.58 -15.17
N ASN A 386 2.89 -8.01 -14.09
CA ASN A 386 2.48 -6.72 -13.58
C ASN A 386 3.56 -5.64 -13.76
N SER A 387 3.12 -4.38 -13.84
CA SER A 387 4.01 -3.23 -13.78
C SER A 387 3.30 -2.02 -13.21
N THR A 388 4.05 -1.15 -12.54
CA THR A 388 3.56 0.11 -11.98
C THR A 388 4.47 1.25 -12.46
N ASN A 389 3.90 2.44 -12.65
CA ASN A 389 4.64 3.58 -13.17
C ASN A 389 4.50 4.79 -12.25
N TYR A 390 5.44 4.92 -11.31
CA TYR A 390 5.47 6.01 -10.35
C TYR A 390 5.70 7.38 -11.01
N THR A 391 6.53 7.45 -12.06
CA THR A 391 6.76 8.71 -12.78
C THR A 391 5.46 9.21 -13.40
N SER A 392 4.73 8.31 -14.07
CA SER A 392 3.43 8.60 -14.67
C SER A 392 2.34 8.87 -13.63
N TYR A 393 2.50 8.39 -12.39
CA TYR A 393 1.69 8.80 -11.25
C TYR A 393 1.99 10.25 -10.85
N TYR A 394 3.26 10.56 -10.59
CA TYR A 394 3.69 11.89 -10.13
C TYR A 394 3.32 12.99 -11.12
N GLU A 395 3.60 12.78 -12.42
CA GLU A 395 3.29 13.72 -13.49
C GLU A 395 1.79 14.04 -13.59
N ARG A 396 0.91 13.10 -13.24
CA ARG A 396 -0.54 13.31 -13.28
C ARG A 396 -1.10 13.86 -11.98
N CYS A 397 -0.54 13.48 -10.83
CA CYS A 397 -0.82 14.15 -9.56
C CYS A 397 -0.47 15.64 -9.68
N ALA A 398 0.64 15.97 -10.35
CA ALA A 398 1.05 17.31 -10.75
C ALA A 398 0.94 18.34 -9.61
N PRO A 399 1.74 18.22 -8.54
CA PRO A 399 1.60 19.12 -7.39
C PRO A 399 1.82 20.59 -7.79
N SER A 400 0.84 21.44 -7.49
CA SER A 400 0.93 22.88 -7.78
C SER A 400 1.99 23.57 -6.92
N GLN A 401 2.15 23.11 -5.68
CA GLN A 401 3.16 23.55 -4.73
C GLN A 401 3.43 22.45 -3.69
N CYS A 402 4.58 22.52 -3.04
CA CYS A 402 4.91 21.76 -1.84
C CYS A 402 5.28 22.71 -0.71
N THR A 403 4.84 22.43 0.50
CA THR A 403 5.19 23.18 1.71
C THR A 403 5.87 22.27 2.71
N TYR A 404 6.92 22.75 3.37
CA TYR A 404 7.59 22.01 4.46
C TYR A 404 8.04 22.98 5.55
N THR A 405 8.18 22.49 6.78
CA THR A 405 8.55 23.34 7.91
C THR A 405 9.97 23.04 8.38
N ILE A 406 10.75 24.09 8.61
CA ILE A 406 12.07 24.01 9.25
C ILE A 406 12.06 24.72 10.59
N GLN A 407 12.91 24.27 11.51
CA GLN A 407 13.08 24.87 12.83
C GLN A 407 14.24 25.88 12.80
N LYS A 408 13.97 27.16 13.05
CA LYS A 408 14.99 28.21 13.19
C LYS A 408 15.02 28.76 14.61
N ARG A 409 16.20 29.21 15.06
CA ARG A 409 16.39 29.78 16.42
C ARG A 409 16.36 31.31 16.47
N LEU A 410 16.64 32.00 15.36
CA LEU A 410 16.74 33.48 15.32
C LEU A 410 16.07 34.00 14.04
N ASN A 411 15.17 34.99 14.18
CA ASN A 411 14.49 35.65 13.06
C ASN A 411 14.32 37.16 13.30
N ILE A 412 14.11 37.95 12.25
CA ILE A 412 13.94 39.41 12.29
C ILE A 412 12.73 39.81 13.15
N ASP A 413 11.66 39.02 13.15
CA ASP A 413 10.50 39.25 14.02
C ASP A 413 10.85 39.28 15.51
N MET A 414 11.95 38.63 15.91
CA MET A 414 12.45 38.63 17.28
C MET A 414 13.06 39.98 17.67
N LEU A 415 13.71 40.68 16.73
CA LEU A 415 14.19 42.06 16.91
C LEU A 415 13.02 43.02 17.09
N ALA A 416 11.96 42.85 16.30
CA ALA A 416 10.74 43.67 16.43
C ALA A 416 10.07 43.46 17.81
N LYS A 417 10.03 42.22 18.32
CA LYS A 417 9.53 41.92 19.68
C LYS A 417 10.39 42.56 20.78
N LEU A 418 11.71 42.56 20.64
CA LEU A 418 12.62 43.20 21.59
C LEU A 418 12.42 44.72 21.63
N LEU A 419 12.26 45.36 20.47
CA LEU A 419 11.99 46.79 20.35
C LEU A 419 10.61 47.16 20.93
N GLY A 420 9.59 46.36 20.66
CA GLY A 420 8.25 46.55 21.22
C GLY A 420 8.22 46.41 22.74
N TYR A 421 8.95 45.44 23.30
CA TYR A 421 9.07 45.27 24.75
C TYR A 421 9.79 46.45 25.41
N TYR A 422 10.91 46.89 24.83
CA TYR A 422 11.62 48.07 25.33
C TYR A 422 10.71 49.31 25.34
N GLY A 423 9.98 49.55 24.24
CA GLY A 423 9.05 50.66 24.13
C GLY A 423 7.93 50.62 25.18
N GLY A 424 7.24 49.48 25.32
CA GLY A 424 6.14 49.34 26.28
C GLY A 424 6.61 49.39 27.74
N LEU A 425 7.72 48.74 28.06
CA LEU A 425 8.29 48.74 29.40
C LEU A 425 8.82 50.13 29.80
N SER A 426 9.41 50.88 28.86
CA SER A 426 9.89 52.24 29.11
C SER A 426 8.76 53.15 29.58
N VAL A 427 7.66 53.19 28.85
CA VAL A 427 6.51 54.06 29.16
C VAL A 427 5.92 53.75 30.54
N ILE A 428 5.76 52.47 30.87
CA ILE A 428 5.20 52.05 32.16
C ILE A 428 6.17 52.42 33.30
N LEU A 429 7.46 52.14 33.14
CA LEU A 429 8.47 52.44 34.16
C LEU A 429 8.66 53.95 34.36
N GLU A 430 8.54 54.75 33.30
CA GLU A 430 8.63 56.21 33.37
C GLU A 430 7.53 56.83 34.23
N ILE A 431 6.33 56.25 34.21
CA ILE A 431 5.18 56.73 35.00
C ILE A 431 5.27 56.22 36.46
N ILE A 432 5.59 54.95 36.64
CA ILE A 432 5.46 54.28 37.94
C ILE A 432 6.67 54.54 38.84
N LEU A 433 7.90 54.57 38.31
CA LEU A 433 9.11 54.64 39.13
C LEU A 433 9.26 55.94 39.93
N PRO A 434 9.04 57.15 39.36
CA PRO A 434 9.12 58.38 40.14
C PRO A 434 8.09 58.40 41.29
N ALA A 435 6.86 57.93 41.02
CA ALA A 435 5.80 57.85 42.01
C ALA A 435 6.13 56.86 43.14
N LEU A 436 6.61 55.66 42.80
CA LEU A 436 7.01 54.66 43.80
C LEU A 436 8.19 55.11 44.65
N VAL A 437 9.21 55.71 44.04
CA VAL A 437 10.39 56.22 44.77
C VAL A 437 9.97 57.35 45.73
N ARG A 438 9.08 58.26 45.31
CA ARG A 438 8.48 59.28 46.18
C ARG A 438 7.75 58.67 47.36
N ILE A 439 6.86 57.70 47.13
CA ILE A 439 6.08 57.03 48.19
C ILE A 439 7.01 56.33 49.20
N VAL A 440 8.02 55.60 48.71
CA VAL A 440 8.97 54.87 49.58
C VAL A 440 9.81 55.83 50.41
N LEU A 441 10.28 56.94 49.83
CA LEU A 441 11.05 57.95 50.56
C LEU A 441 10.20 58.71 51.58
N GLN A 442 8.94 59.04 51.26
CA GLN A 442 7.98 59.63 52.19
C GLN A 442 7.64 58.69 53.36
N GLN A 443 7.48 57.39 53.11
CA GLN A 443 7.25 56.42 54.20
C GLN A 443 8.49 56.26 55.08
N ARG A 444 9.70 56.32 54.51
CA ARG A 444 10.96 56.30 55.28
C ARG A 444 11.17 57.58 56.09
N SER A 445 10.76 58.74 55.58
CA SER A 445 10.84 60.01 56.34
C SER A 445 9.85 60.03 57.50
N LYS A 446 8.61 59.53 57.30
CA LYS A 446 7.60 59.34 58.36
C LYS A 446 8.08 58.38 59.45
N ARG A 447 8.63 57.20 59.08
CA ARG A 447 9.19 56.25 60.05
C ARG A 447 10.38 56.81 60.84
N LYS A 448 11.18 57.70 60.25
CA LYS A 448 12.29 58.41 60.94
C LYS A 448 11.81 59.53 61.88
N GLN A 449 10.62 60.08 61.67
CA GLN A 449 10.00 61.05 62.59
C GLN A 449 9.36 60.35 63.80
N GLU A 450 8.77 59.16 63.62
CA GLU A 450 8.22 58.35 64.72
C GLU A 450 9.28 57.71 65.65
N THR A 451 10.56 57.68 65.25
CA THR A 451 11.67 57.14 66.05
C THR A 451 12.53 58.19 66.77
N LYS A 452 12.14 59.48 66.77
CA LYS A 452 12.79 60.51 67.60
C LYS A 452 12.31 60.40 69.06
N PRO A 453 13.19 60.21 70.06
CA PRO A 453 12.78 60.18 71.46
C PRO A 453 12.27 61.56 71.93
N ILE A 454 11.17 61.57 72.67
CA ILE A 454 10.60 62.76 73.32
C ILE A 454 11.57 63.21 74.42
N ALA A 455 12.23 64.36 74.23
CA ALA A 455 12.99 65.03 75.28
C ALA A 455 12.06 65.97 76.07
N ILE A 456 11.91 65.73 77.38
CA ILE A 456 11.23 66.65 78.30
C ILE A 456 12.29 67.66 78.81
N PRO A 457 12.03 68.99 78.80
CA PRO A 457 13.04 70.01 79.09
C PRO A 457 13.29 70.18 80.59
N ASN A 458 14.56 70.40 80.93
CA ASN A 458 15.02 70.82 82.25
C ASN A 458 15.13 72.36 82.33
N GLU A 459 14.70 72.89 83.48
CA GLU A 459 15.23 74.07 84.21
C GLU A 459 14.98 75.49 83.63
N LEU A 460 14.83 76.60 84.37
CA LEU A 460 14.94 76.95 85.80
C LEU A 460 14.34 78.37 86.01
N THR A 461 14.08 78.77 87.28
CA THR A 461 14.03 80.17 87.83
C THR A 461 12.93 81.10 87.29
N MET A 462 12.00 81.63 88.09
CA MET A 462 12.08 82.27 89.41
C MET A 462 10.85 81.92 90.27
#